data_AF-A0A6V8E071-F1
#
_entry.id   AF-A0A6V8E071-F1
#
_cell.length_a   1.000
_cell.length_b   1.000
_cell.length_c   1.000
_cell.angle_alpha   90.00
_cell.angle_beta   90.00
_cell.angle_gamma   90.00
#
_symmetry.space_group_name_H-M   'P 1'
#
loop_
_entity.id
_entity.type
_entity.pdbx_description
1 polymer ?
#
loop_
_entity_poly.entity_id
_entity_poly.type
_entity_poly.pdbx_seq_one_letter_code
_entity_poly.pdbx_strand_id
1 'polypeptide(L)'
;VIDEWGESDVFSTNITVENQAPRILDVSIEPETVIRGGAALMTLDVLDYHGVASVIVDLREYGGEEIACFKLEGWACELVIPDGMTPGVRLLKVRLTDDLGSAILVTKTQASEHHFQPSTSDVDLAVTVENTPPTLSLATTESLLRSDSNTEQAIEIRVQDPDGILLVRADLGVLKPLGQTDRWVTLYDNGQGLDREANDGIYTATASIRTSTPISAHEIFVQASDSFGDATSPTSFIVIVAEADEGVLGSSDGEFSVILIAVAVGVAALLAGLVVYFQQRQPPKNGHDRFGFQ
;
A
#
# COMPACT_ATOMS: atom_id res chain seq x y z
N VAL A 1 48.04 -48.54 33.08
CA VAL A 1 49.08 -48.75 34.12
C VAL A 1 49.15 -50.25 34.34
N ILE A 2 50.35 -50.84 34.41
CA ILE A 2 50.53 -52.28 34.66
C ILE A 2 50.88 -52.40 36.14
N ASP A 3 50.13 -53.21 36.89
CA ASP A 3 50.41 -53.44 38.31
C ASP A 3 51.50 -54.50 38.52
N GLU A 4 51.86 -54.76 39.79
CA GLU A 4 52.86 -55.75 40.20
C GLU A 4 52.51 -57.20 39.81
N TRP A 5 51.29 -57.49 39.34
CA TRP A 5 50.83 -58.81 38.93
C TRP A 5 50.65 -58.96 37.42
N GLY A 6 51.03 -57.94 36.64
CA GLY A 6 51.00 -57.99 35.17
C GLY A 6 49.62 -57.80 34.56
N GLU A 7 48.64 -57.32 35.33
CA GLU A 7 47.33 -56.95 34.81
C GLU A 7 47.36 -55.47 34.37
N SER A 8 46.81 -55.20 33.18
CA SER A 8 46.73 -53.85 32.64
C SER A 8 45.28 -53.45 32.46
N ASP A 9 44.84 -52.41 33.17
CA ASP A 9 43.56 -51.78 32.90
C ASP A 9 43.74 -50.63 31.91
N VAL A 10 42.99 -50.68 30.81
CA VAL A 10 43.01 -49.67 29.73
C VAL A 10 41.64 -49.06 29.65
N PHE A 11 41.48 -47.89 30.28
CA PHE A 11 40.29 -47.07 30.11
C PHE A 11 40.45 -46.19 28.87
N SER A 12 39.76 -46.54 27.79
CA SER A 12 39.65 -45.68 26.61
C SER A 12 38.43 -44.78 26.74
N THR A 13 38.64 -43.47 26.68
CA THR A 13 37.58 -42.47 26.53
C THR A 13 37.63 -41.87 25.14
N ASN A 14 36.47 -41.56 24.55
CA ASN A 14 36.38 -40.87 23.28
C ASN A 14 36.12 -39.39 23.54
N ILE A 15 36.97 -38.52 22.99
CA ILE A 15 36.74 -37.07 22.96
C ILE A 15 36.31 -36.73 21.53
N THR A 16 35.08 -36.23 21.37
CA THR A 16 34.58 -35.72 20.10
C THR A 16 34.79 -34.21 20.06
N VAL A 17 35.52 -33.73 19.05
CA VAL A 17 35.67 -32.30 18.77
C VAL A 17 34.72 -31.95 17.64
N GLU A 18 33.74 -31.11 17.94
CA GLU A 18 32.78 -30.63 16.95
C GLU A 18 33.23 -29.27 16.40
N ASN A 19 32.96 -29.06 15.11
CA ASN A 19 33.19 -27.78 14.48
C ASN A 19 32.13 -26.77 14.93
N GLN A 20 32.57 -25.65 15.52
CA GLN A 20 31.67 -24.58 15.93
C GLN A 20 31.40 -23.64 14.76
N ALA A 21 30.18 -23.12 14.69
CA ALA A 21 29.84 -22.10 13.70
C ALA A 21 30.61 -20.78 13.99
N PRO A 22 30.67 -19.85 13.02
CA PRO A 22 31.29 -18.54 13.24
C PRO A 22 30.58 -17.73 14.32
N ARG A 23 31.29 -16.78 14.93
CA ARG A 23 30.76 -15.86 15.95
C ARG A 23 30.98 -14.40 15.58
N ILE A 24 30.08 -13.53 16.01
CA ILE A 24 30.19 -12.08 15.85
C ILE A 24 30.80 -11.52 17.14
N LEU A 25 31.96 -10.89 17.06
CA LEU A 25 32.63 -10.29 18.21
C LEU A 25 32.13 -8.86 18.46
N ASP A 26 31.94 -8.09 17.39
CA ASP A 26 31.52 -6.70 17.45
C ASP A 26 30.56 -6.36 16.31
N VAL A 27 29.72 -5.35 16.54
CA VAL A 27 28.74 -4.84 15.58
C VAL A 27 28.66 -3.32 15.67
N SER A 28 28.63 -2.66 14.51
CA SER A 28 28.25 -1.26 14.39
C SER A 28 27.19 -1.10 13.32
N ILE A 29 26.16 -0.28 13.58
CA ILE A 29 25.07 0.00 12.64
C ILE A 29 24.93 1.51 12.54
N GLU A 30 25.12 2.05 11.34
CA GLU A 30 25.07 3.50 11.09
C GLU A 30 24.12 3.82 9.92
N PRO A 31 23.07 4.63 10.13
CA PRO A 31 22.58 5.11 11.43
C PRO A 31 21.86 4.03 12.25
N GLU A 32 21.88 4.14 13.59
CA GLU A 32 21.16 3.23 14.50
C GLU A 32 19.63 3.43 14.47
N THR A 33 19.20 4.62 14.05
CA THR A 33 17.80 5.02 13.93
C THR A 33 17.47 5.28 12.46
N VAL A 34 16.42 4.63 11.97
CA VAL A 34 16.05 4.57 10.55
C VAL A 34 14.56 4.65 10.36
N ILE A 35 14.14 5.13 9.19
CA ILE A 35 12.76 5.03 8.72
C ILE A 35 12.59 3.83 7.79
N ARG A 36 11.36 3.37 7.57
CA ARG A 36 11.02 2.36 6.54
C ARG A 36 11.43 2.82 5.16
N GLY A 37 11.93 1.89 4.34
CA GLY A 37 12.54 2.19 3.05
C GLY A 37 13.89 2.92 3.15
N GLY A 38 14.31 3.32 4.35
CA GLY A 38 15.63 3.86 4.63
C GLY A 38 16.70 2.78 4.55
N ALA A 39 17.95 3.23 4.46
CA ALA A 39 19.13 2.37 4.43
C ALA A 39 20.01 2.60 5.67
N ALA A 40 20.61 1.51 6.16
CA ALA A 40 21.66 1.55 7.18
C ALA A 40 22.84 0.69 6.77
N LEU A 41 24.04 1.09 7.15
CA LEU A 41 25.25 0.29 7.00
C LEU A 41 25.51 -0.48 8.28
N MET A 42 25.56 -1.81 8.17
CA MET A 42 25.92 -2.69 9.27
C MET A 42 27.31 -3.25 9.04
N THR A 43 28.23 -3.05 9.98
CA THR A 43 29.56 -3.65 9.98
C THR A 43 29.68 -4.66 11.12
N LEU A 44 30.33 -5.78 10.83
CA LEU A 44 30.40 -6.95 11.69
C LEU A 44 31.83 -7.49 11.72
N ASP A 45 32.34 -7.71 12.92
CA ASP A 45 33.58 -8.43 13.13
C ASP A 45 33.26 -9.89 13.43
N VAL A 46 33.45 -10.76 12.43
CA VAL A 46 33.14 -12.19 12.53
C VAL A 46 34.41 -12.99 12.62
N LEU A 47 34.48 -13.88 13.61
CA LEU A 47 35.61 -14.77 13.84
C LEU A 47 35.18 -16.22 13.72
N ASP A 48 35.93 -16.97 12.94
CA ASP A 48 35.93 -18.44 12.94
C ASP A 48 37.35 -18.96 12.67
N TYR A 49 37.69 -20.10 13.25
CA TYR A 49 39.00 -20.74 13.07
C TYR A 49 39.11 -21.55 11.77
N HIS A 50 37.98 -21.93 11.16
CA HIS A 50 37.96 -22.63 9.88
C HIS A 50 37.69 -21.71 8.69
N GLY A 51 37.30 -20.46 8.94
CA GLY A 51 37.04 -19.45 7.93
C GLY A 51 35.55 -19.21 7.75
N VAL A 52 35.20 -17.97 7.43
CA VAL A 52 33.79 -17.56 7.24
C VAL A 52 33.48 -17.53 5.76
N ALA A 53 32.57 -18.40 5.32
CA ALA A 53 32.11 -18.50 3.94
C ALA A 53 31.13 -17.39 3.57
N SER A 54 30.14 -17.13 4.45
CA SER A 54 29.13 -16.11 4.20
C SER A 54 28.50 -15.55 5.48
N VAL A 55 28.13 -14.28 5.42
CA VAL A 55 27.32 -13.59 6.43
C VAL A 55 26.10 -13.00 5.71
N ILE A 56 24.91 -13.33 6.19
CA ILE A 56 23.65 -12.96 5.56
C ILE A 56 22.68 -12.45 6.63
N VAL A 57 22.08 -11.29 6.41
CA VAL A 57 21.03 -10.74 7.28
C VAL A 57 19.67 -11.16 6.73
N ASP A 58 18.84 -11.78 7.58
CA ASP A 58 17.50 -12.25 7.19
C ASP A 58 16.42 -11.26 7.64
N LEU A 59 15.79 -10.58 6.68
CA LEU A 59 14.69 -9.65 6.90
C LEU A 59 13.33 -10.17 6.40
N ARG A 60 13.25 -11.44 5.98
CA ARG A 60 12.03 -12.01 5.38
C ARG A 60 10.86 -12.07 6.34
N GLU A 61 11.12 -12.17 7.63
CA GLU A 61 10.09 -12.10 8.67
C GLU A 61 9.28 -10.80 8.61
N TYR A 62 9.90 -9.72 8.13
CA TYR A 62 9.29 -8.40 7.99
C TYR A 62 8.84 -8.10 6.56
N GLY A 63 8.77 -9.11 5.69
CA GLY A 63 8.44 -8.97 4.27
C GLY A 63 9.58 -8.43 3.40
N GLY A 64 10.82 -8.41 3.90
CA GLY A 64 12.02 -8.06 3.15
C GLY A 64 12.71 -9.26 2.48
N GLU A 65 13.95 -9.04 2.06
CA GLU A 65 14.82 -10.05 1.42
C GLU A 65 15.96 -10.49 2.34
N GLU A 66 16.69 -11.55 1.96
CA GLU A 66 17.99 -11.86 2.56
C GLU A 66 19.07 -10.94 1.98
N ILE A 67 19.84 -10.28 2.85
CA ILE A 67 20.90 -9.35 2.46
C ILE A 67 22.25 -10.00 2.71
N ALA A 68 22.99 -10.30 1.64
CA ALA A 68 24.35 -10.82 1.73
C ALA A 68 25.34 -9.71 2.05
N CYS A 69 26.21 -9.95 3.03
CA CYS A 69 27.27 -9.03 3.42
C CYS A 69 28.52 -9.26 2.57
N PHE A 70 29.30 -8.20 2.36
CA PHE A 70 30.55 -8.23 1.62
C PHE A 70 31.74 -8.18 2.57
N LYS A 71 32.78 -8.95 2.25
CA LYS A 71 34.02 -9.00 3.02
C LYS A 71 34.97 -7.88 2.60
N LEU A 72 35.35 -7.02 3.55
CA LEU A 72 36.35 -5.96 3.44
C LEU A 72 37.41 -6.16 4.53
N GLU A 73 37.61 -5.20 5.44
CA GLU A 73 38.40 -5.38 6.67
C GLU A 73 37.61 -6.18 7.74
N GLY A 74 36.29 -6.04 7.73
CA GLY A 74 35.31 -6.91 8.39
C GLY A 74 34.20 -7.32 7.40
N TRP A 75 33.01 -7.66 7.90
CA TRP A 75 31.84 -7.90 7.05
C TRP A 75 30.93 -6.67 7.04
N ALA A 76 30.57 -6.18 5.87
CA ALA A 76 29.70 -5.02 5.70
C ALA A 76 28.43 -5.39 4.94
N CYS A 77 27.27 -4.97 5.45
CA CYS A 77 25.96 -5.24 4.89
C CYS A 77 25.21 -3.92 4.71
N GLU A 78 24.70 -3.65 3.51
CA GLU A 78 23.80 -2.53 3.27
C GLU A 78 22.36 -3.00 3.55
N LEU A 79 21.82 -2.57 4.69
CA LEU A 79 20.47 -2.92 5.12
C LEU A 79 19.46 -1.96 4.50
N VAL A 80 18.40 -2.51 3.91
CA VAL A 80 17.22 -1.75 3.50
C VAL A 80 16.07 -2.18 4.40
N ILE A 81 15.49 -1.23 5.14
CA ILE A 81 14.45 -1.53 6.12
C ILE A 81 13.12 -1.78 5.41
N PRO A 82 12.53 -2.98 5.51
CA PRO A 82 11.28 -3.29 4.83
C PRO A 82 10.09 -2.58 5.47
N ASP A 83 9.06 -2.32 4.66
CA ASP A 83 7.85 -1.62 5.10
C ASP A 83 7.07 -2.37 6.18
N GLY A 84 7.17 -3.71 6.21
CA GLY A 84 6.52 -4.56 7.22
C GLY A 84 7.17 -4.52 8.60
N MET A 85 8.28 -3.78 8.78
CA MET A 85 8.91 -3.63 10.09
C MET A 85 8.14 -2.59 10.93
N THR A 86 7.55 -3.05 12.04
CA THR A 86 6.84 -2.18 13.00
C THR A 86 7.81 -1.24 13.75
N PRO A 87 7.38 -0.04 14.20
CA PRO A 87 8.26 0.94 14.82
C PRO A 87 8.85 0.45 16.14
N GLY A 88 9.95 1.06 16.58
CA GLY A 88 10.68 0.74 17.80
C GLY A 88 11.94 -0.10 17.58
N VAL A 89 12.49 -0.65 18.66
CA VAL A 89 13.71 -1.45 18.63
C VAL A 89 13.42 -2.83 18.04
N ARG A 90 14.16 -3.20 16.98
CA ARG A 90 14.01 -4.47 16.26
C ARG A 90 15.32 -5.22 16.20
N LEU A 91 15.27 -6.48 16.62
CA LEU A 91 16.40 -7.39 16.53
C LEU A 91 16.55 -7.89 15.09
N LEU A 92 17.77 -7.82 14.58
CA LEU A 92 18.18 -8.34 13.28
C LEU A 92 18.69 -9.76 13.44
N LYS A 93 18.27 -10.64 12.54
CA LYS A 93 18.73 -12.03 12.50
C LYS A 93 19.85 -12.15 11.47
N VAL A 94 21.01 -12.60 11.91
CA VAL A 94 22.19 -12.79 11.05
C VAL A 94 22.56 -14.25 11.00
N ARG A 95 22.57 -14.79 9.79
CA ARG A 95 23.00 -16.14 9.46
C ARG A 95 24.48 -16.12 9.10
N LEU A 96 25.25 -16.89 9.85
CA LEU A 96 26.68 -17.10 9.64
C LEU A 96 26.88 -18.50 9.09
N THR A 97 27.81 -18.67 8.16
CA THR A 97 28.19 -19.98 7.62
C THR A 97 29.69 -20.04 7.44
N ASP A 98 30.31 -21.10 7.95
CA ASP A 98 31.74 -21.35 7.78
C ASP A 98 32.08 -22.08 6.46
N ASP A 99 33.37 -22.23 6.19
CA ASP A 99 33.88 -22.92 4.99
C ASP A 99 33.67 -24.46 5.02
N LEU A 100 33.30 -25.03 6.18
CA LEU A 100 33.04 -26.46 6.37
C LEU A 100 31.54 -26.80 6.40
N GLY A 101 30.67 -25.81 6.24
CA GLY A 101 29.20 -25.93 6.19
C GLY A 101 28.47 -25.82 7.54
N SER A 102 29.15 -25.53 8.65
CA SER A 102 28.47 -25.19 9.91
C SER A 102 27.81 -23.82 9.80
N ALA A 103 26.57 -23.71 10.26
CA ALA A 103 25.81 -22.47 10.19
C ALA A 103 25.05 -22.20 11.49
N ILE A 104 24.90 -20.92 11.82
CA ILE A 104 24.12 -20.47 12.97
C ILE A 104 23.34 -19.20 12.62
N LEU A 105 22.18 -19.03 13.25
CA LEU A 105 21.37 -17.82 13.20
C LEU A 105 21.44 -17.12 14.56
N VAL A 106 21.93 -15.89 14.59
CA VAL A 106 22.15 -15.12 15.83
C VAL A 106 21.47 -13.76 15.76
N THR A 107 21.16 -13.21 16.93
CA THR A 107 20.60 -11.85 17.09
C THR A 107 21.41 -10.99 18.07
N LYS A 108 22.54 -11.53 18.56
CA LYS A 108 23.44 -10.86 19.51
C LYS A 108 24.89 -11.16 19.14
N THR A 109 25.80 -10.28 19.53
CA THR A 109 27.23 -10.58 19.52
C THR A 109 27.54 -11.65 20.56
N GLN A 110 28.69 -12.27 20.40
CA GLN A 110 29.16 -13.32 21.28
C GLN A 110 30.66 -13.16 21.54
N ALA A 111 30.98 -12.52 22.66
CA ALA A 111 32.35 -12.35 23.08
C ALA A 111 32.97 -13.65 23.63
N SER A 112 32.13 -14.54 24.17
CA SER A 112 32.53 -15.86 24.66
C SER A 112 33.09 -16.74 23.53
N GLU A 113 34.03 -17.62 23.87
CA GLU A 113 34.58 -18.61 22.93
C GLU A 113 33.60 -19.74 22.60
N HIS A 114 32.48 -19.85 23.32
CA HIS A 114 31.49 -20.90 23.12
C HIS A 114 30.08 -20.35 22.89
N HIS A 115 29.42 -20.90 21.85
CA HIS A 115 28.05 -20.56 21.44
C HIS A 115 26.98 -20.66 22.54
N PHE A 116 27.21 -21.52 23.53
CA PHE A 116 26.25 -21.80 24.60
C PHE A 116 26.56 -21.10 25.92
N GLN A 117 27.57 -20.23 25.93
CA GLN A 117 27.95 -19.49 27.13
C GLN A 117 27.72 -17.99 26.88
N PRO A 118 26.62 -17.42 27.43
CA PRO A 118 26.37 -15.99 27.29
C PRO A 118 27.41 -15.17 28.05
N SER A 119 27.73 -13.99 27.54
CA SER A 119 28.56 -12.99 28.21
C SER A 119 27.73 -11.75 28.56
N THR A 120 28.14 -11.04 29.61
CA THR A 120 27.56 -9.72 29.93
C THR A 120 27.99 -8.63 28.95
N SER A 121 28.98 -8.91 28.09
CA SER A 121 29.45 -8.02 27.04
C SER A 121 28.76 -8.24 25.69
N ASP A 122 27.81 -9.18 25.61
CA ASP A 122 27.08 -9.45 24.38
C ASP A 122 26.10 -8.30 24.11
N VAL A 123 26.13 -7.80 22.88
CA VAL A 123 25.35 -6.66 22.41
C VAL A 123 24.28 -7.14 21.44
N ASP A 124 23.08 -6.60 21.54
CA ASP A 124 21.99 -6.94 20.64
C ASP A 124 22.23 -6.35 19.25
N LEU A 125 22.06 -7.17 18.21
CA LEU A 125 22.05 -6.69 16.84
C LEU A 125 20.68 -6.06 16.61
N ALA A 126 20.57 -4.76 16.90
CA ALA A 126 19.30 -4.06 16.90
C ALA A 126 19.35 -2.77 16.09
N VAL A 127 18.23 -2.44 15.46
CA VAL A 127 18.00 -1.16 14.80
C VAL A 127 16.73 -0.53 15.38
N THR A 128 16.68 0.79 15.48
CA THR A 128 15.49 1.52 15.93
C THR A 128 14.74 2.04 14.71
N VAL A 129 13.54 1.51 14.46
CA VAL A 129 12.67 2.01 13.40
C VAL A 129 11.82 3.16 13.93
N GLU A 130 11.92 4.33 13.30
CA GLU A 130 11.05 5.46 13.59
C GLU A 130 9.64 5.21 13.06
N ASN A 131 8.67 5.68 13.84
CA ASN A 131 7.30 5.71 13.38
C ASN A 131 7.15 6.80 12.31
N THR A 132 6.40 6.51 11.26
CA THR A 132 6.15 7.45 10.16
C THR A 132 4.68 7.81 10.16
N PRO A 133 4.30 9.11 10.06
CA PRO A 133 2.91 9.48 10.09
C PRO A 133 2.18 9.01 8.82
N PRO A 134 0.85 8.81 8.87
CA PRO A 134 0.03 8.41 7.73
C PRO A 134 0.19 9.35 6.52
N THR A 135 -0.01 8.83 5.32
CA THR A 135 -0.04 9.65 4.10
C THR A 135 -1.48 9.98 3.70
N LEU A 136 -1.72 11.23 3.26
CA LEU A 136 -3.04 11.76 2.92
C LEU A 136 -3.13 12.13 1.43
N SER A 137 -4.23 11.74 0.79
CA SER A 137 -4.55 12.17 -0.58
C SER A 137 -6.05 12.36 -0.76
N LEU A 138 -6.44 13.40 -1.50
CA LEU A 138 -7.85 13.66 -1.78
C LEU A 138 -8.36 12.65 -2.81
N ALA A 139 -9.40 11.89 -2.46
CA ALA A 139 -10.07 10.98 -3.40
C ALA A 139 -11.22 11.68 -4.13
N THR A 140 -11.86 12.64 -3.46
CA THR A 140 -12.93 13.48 -4.05
C THR A 140 -12.40 14.28 -5.22
N THR A 141 -12.79 13.90 -6.44
CA THR A 141 -12.40 14.62 -7.67
C THR A 141 -13.56 15.43 -8.23
N GLU A 142 -14.80 15.09 -7.86
CA GLU A 142 -16.00 15.77 -8.33
C GLU A 142 -16.28 17.04 -7.52
N SER A 143 -16.83 18.05 -8.19
CA SER A 143 -17.30 19.26 -7.51
C SER A 143 -18.55 18.95 -6.69
N LEU A 144 -18.57 19.46 -5.47
CA LEU A 144 -19.75 19.45 -4.63
C LEU A 144 -20.85 20.29 -5.25
N LEU A 145 -22.04 19.73 -5.44
CA LEU A 145 -23.14 20.40 -6.15
C LEU A 145 -24.08 21.14 -5.18
N ARG A 146 -24.27 22.44 -5.34
CA ARG A 146 -25.32 23.17 -4.63
C ARG A 146 -26.63 23.09 -5.39
N SER A 147 -27.66 22.55 -4.74
CA SER A 147 -29.04 22.56 -5.23
C SER A 147 -29.88 23.64 -4.53
N ASP A 148 -31.15 23.78 -4.95
CA ASP A 148 -32.16 24.66 -4.32
C ASP A 148 -32.56 24.25 -2.90
N SER A 149 -32.06 23.11 -2.42
CA SER A 149 -32.25 22.63 -1.06
C SER A 149 -30.92 22.22 -0.43
N ASN A 150 -30.88 22.24 0.90
CA ASN A 150 -29.71 21.80 1.64
C ASN A 150 -29.45 20.32 1.35
N THR A 151 -28.26 20.00 0.86
CA THR A 151 -27.87 18.66 0.44
C THR A 151 -26.63 18.21 1.20
N GLU A 152 -26.54 16.92 1.51
CA GLU A 152 -25.35 16.30 2.09
C GLU A 152 -24.59 15.54 1.01
N GLN A 153 -23.29 15.76 0.91
CA GLN A 153 -22.41 15.09 -0.06
C GLN A 153 -21.14 14.59 0.63
N ALA A 154 -20.51 13.59 0.02
CA ALA A 154 -19.34 12.92 0.56
C ALA A 154 -18.08 13.74 0.26
N ILE A 155 -17.21 13.88 1.26
CA ILE A 155 -15.81 14.21 1.05
C ILE A 155 -15.00 12.98 1.43
N GLU A 156 -14.47 12.33 0.41
CA GLU A 156 -13.64 11.13 0.46
C GLU A 156 -12.15 11.51 0.47
N ILE A 157 -11.42 10.94 1.42
CA ILE A 157 -9.98 11.13 1.62
C ILE A 157 -9.33 9.76 1.73
N ARG A 158 -8.35 9.50 0.87
CA ARG A 158 -7.56 8.28 0.96
C ARG A 158 -6.42 8.49 1.95
N VAL A 159 -6.37 7.61 2.95
CA VAL A 159 -5.36 7.61 4.00
C VAL A 159 -4.61 6.28 3.94
N GLN A 160 -3.29 6.31 3.92
CA GLN A 160 -2.46 5.10 3.89
C GLN A 160 -1.41 5.15 4.97
N ASP A 161 -1.32 4.07 5.74
CA ASP A 161 -0.33 3.90 6.78
C ASP A 161 0.03 2.40 6.91
N PRO A 162 1.32 2.02 6.95
CA PRO A 162 1.73 0.62 7.11
C PRO A 162 1.36 -0.01 8.46
N ASP A 163 1.25 0.79 9.51
CA ASP A 163 0.98 0.34 10.87
C ASP A 163 -0.51 0.29 11.19
N GLY A 164 -1.29 1.09 10.46
CA GLY A 164 -2.72 1.20 10.60
C GLY A 164 -3.13 2.55 11.14
N ILE A 165 -4.39 2.88 10.90
CA ILE A 165 -4.92 4.22 11.13
C ILE A 165 -5.82 4.19 12.36
N LEU A 166 -5.55 5.08 13.31
CA LEU A 166 -6.33 5.18 14.54
C LEU A 166 -7.50 6.16 14.39
N LEU A 167 -7.22 7.34 13.82
CA LEU A 167 -8.19 8.42 13.74
C LEU A 167 -7.93 9.29 12.52
N VAL A 168 -8.99 9.62 11.79
CA VAL A 168 -8.96 10.61 10.71
C VAL A 168 -9.97 11.71 11.04
N ARG A 169 -9.53 12.96 10.94
CA ARG A 169 -10.36 14.13 11.20
C ARG A 169 -10.14 15.24 10.19
N ALA A 170 -11.19 16.00 9.88
CA ALA A 170 -11.11 17.15 9.00
C ALA A 170 -11.83 18.38 9.58
N ASP A 171 -11.23 19.54 9.38
CA ASP A 171 -11.86 20.85 9.55
C ASP A 171 -12.50 21.24 8.21
N LEU A 172 -13.82 21.08 8.14
CA LEU A 172 -14.62 21.33 6.93
C LEU A 172 -15.06 22.80 6.81
N GLY A 173 -14.73 23.66 7.78
CA GLY A 173 -15.11 25.07 7.77
C GLY A 173 -16.61 25.31 7.56
N VAL A 174 -16.97 25.93 6.43
CA VAL A 174 -18.37 26.26 6.08
C VAL A 174 -19.18 25.05 5.60
N LEU A 175 -18.52 23.94 5.24
CA LEU A 175 -19.15 22.70 4.75
C LEU A 175 -19.51 21.72 5.88
N LYS A 176 -19.33 22.14 7.12
CA LYS A 176 -19.54 21.31 8.30
C LYS A 176 -21.01 20.85 8.45
N PRO A 177 -21.24 19.59 8.88
CA PRO A 177 -22.57 19.08 9.23
C PRO A 177 -23.34 19.95 10.22
N LEU A 178 -24.66 19.96 10.07
CA LEU A 178 -25.56 20.64 10.99
C LEU A 178 -25.53 19.96 12.36
N GLY A 179 -25.52 20.76 13.44
CA GLY A 179 -25.56 20.25 14.81
C GLY A 179 -24.21 19.90 15.43
N GLN A 180 -23.11 19.89 14.66
CA GLN A 180 -21.77 19.80 15.26
C GLN A 180 -21.23 21.19 15.64
N THR A 181 -20.70 21.29 16.86
CA THR A 181 -19.97 22.47 17.35
C THR A 181 -18.46 22.32 17.24
N ASP A 182 -17.94 21.09 17.17
CA ASP A 182 -16.49 20.80 17.17
C ASP A 182 -15.80 21.23 15.89
N ARG A 183 -14.66 21.91 15.98
CA ARG A 183 -13.90 22.34 14.80
C ARG A 183 -13.55 21.17 13.86
N TRP A 184 -13.27 20.01 14.45
CA TRP A 184 -12.84 18.81 13.73
C TRP A 184 -13.99 17.81 13.64
N VAL A 185 -14.26 17.34 12.43
CA VAL A 185 -15.22 16.28 12.12
C VAL A 185 -14.43 14.98 11.94
N THR A 186 -14.86 13.89 12.58
CA THR A 186 -14.26 12.56 12.37
C THR A 186 -14.74 11.97 11.06
N LEU A 187 -13.83 11.36 10.31
CA LEU A 187 -14.14 10.61 9.09
C LEU A 187 -14.18 9.11 9.42
N TYR A 188 -14.98 8.37 8.65
CA TYR A 188 -15.19 6.94 8.85
C TYR A 188 -15.00 6.18 7.53
N ASP A 189 -14.42 4.99 7.65
CA ASP A 189 -14.29 3.98 6.58
C ASP A 189 -14.96 2.70 7.11
N ASN A 190 -16.29 2.71 7.15
CA ASN A 190 -17.12 1.67 7.76
C ASN A 190 -18.25 1.17 6.85
N GLY A 191 -18.33 1.66 5.60
CA GLY A 191 -19.38 1.35 4.64
C GLY A 191 -20.78 1.81 5.08
N GLN A 192 -20.86 2.84 5.92
CA GLN A 192 -22.14 3.40 6.40
C GLN A 192 -22.34 4.85 5.95
N GLY A 193 -23.60 5.21 5.72
CA GLY A 193 -23.97 6.57 5.34
C GLY A 193 -23.56 6.88 3.90
N LEU A 194 -22.66 7.84 3.73
CA LEU A 194 -22.13 8.24 2.42
C LEU A 194 -20.89 7.43 2.02
N ASP A 195 -20.41 6.58 2.93
CA ASP A 195 -19.28 5.69 2.70
C ASP A 195 -19.72 4.42 1.98
N ARG A 196 -19.13 4.12 0.82
CA ARG A 196 -19.64 3.09 -0.10
C ARG A 196 -19.16 1.68 0.23
N GLU A 197 -17.89 1.57 0.59
CA GLU A 197 -17.22 0.31 0.90
C GLU A 197 -16.58 0.45 2.29
N ALA A 198 -16.43 -0.66 3.00
CA ALA A 198 -15.85 -0.65 4.35
C ALA A 198 -14.43 -1.19 4.33
N ASN A 199 -13.52 -0.50 5.02
CA ASN A 199 -12.09 -0.79 5.11
C ASN A 199 -11.37 -0.76 3.75
N ASP A 200 -11.75 0.14 2.86
CA ASP A 200 -11.08 0.34 1.56
C ASP A 200 -9.93 1.37 1.63
N GLY A 201 -9.71 1.98 2.81
CA GLY A 201 -8.71 3.01 3.05
C GLY A 201 -9.17 4.41 2.62
N ILE A 202 -10.44 4.56 2.25
CA ILE A 202 -11.07 5.83 1.90
C ILE A 202 -11.98 6.25 3.06
N TYR A 203 -11.54 7.28 3.75
CA TYR A 203 -12.28 7.84 4.86
C TYR A 203 -13.26 8.89 4.34
N THR A 204 -14.52 8.74 4.71
CA THR A 204 -15.62 9.59 4.24
C THR A 204 -16.09 10.54 5.34
N ALA A 205 -16.22 11.82 4.99
CA ALA A 205 -16.87 12.87 5.78
C ALA A 205 -18.16 13.31 5.10
N THR A 206 -19.21 13.54 5.89
CA THR A 206 -20.42 14.21 5.42
C THR A 206 -20.19 15.72 5.35
N ALA A 207 -20.38 16.32 4.19
CA ALA A 207 -20.37 17.76 3.97
C ALA A 207 -21.80 18.28 3.75
N SER A 208 -22.19 19.32 4.49
CA SER A 208 -23.50 19.95 4.36
C SER A 208 -23.41 21.19 3.47
N ILE A 209 -23.97 21.08 2.27
CA ILE A 209 -24.02 22.16 1.28
C ILE A 209 -25.36 22.86 1.41
N ARG A 210 -25.30 24.16 1.75
CA ARG A 210 -26.50 24.99 1.96
C ARG A 210 -26.74 25.82 0.71
N THR A 211 -27.98 26.28 0.55
CA THR A 211 -28.34 27.26 -0.48
C THR A 211 -27.53 28.56 -0.34
N SER A 212 -27.10 28.90 0.87
CA SER A 212 -26.28 30.07 1.18
C SER A 212 -24.77 29.82 1.22
N THR A 213 -24.30 28.60 0.99
CA THR A 213 -22.85 28.35 0.87
C THR A 213 -22.32 29.20 -0.30
N PRO A 214 -21.06 29.65 -0.38
CA PRO A 214 -20.54 30.30 -1.58
C PRO A 214 -20.25 29.31 -2.73
N ILE A 215 -20.47 29.66 -4.00
CA ILE A 215 -19.99 28.82 -5.13
C ILE A 215 -18.52 29.17 -5.34
N SER A 216 -17.61 28.41 -4.73
CA SER A 216 -16.18 28.67 -4.81
C SER A 216 -15.37 27.45 -4.41
N ALA A 217 -14.06 27.56 -4.60
CA ALA A 217 -13.09 26.71 -3.93
C ALA A 217 -13.12 26.97 -2.41
N HIS A 218 -13.23 25.91 -1.63
CA HIS A 218 -13.18 25.91 -0.17
C HIS A 218 -11.96 25.11 0.27
N GLU A 219 -11.16 25.68 1.16
CA GLU A 219 -10.05 24.98 1.77
C GLU A 219 -10.55 24.20 2.99
N ILE A 220 -10.19 22.92 3.05
CA ILE A 220 -10.41 22.05 4.21
C ILE A 220 -9.05 21.61 4.75
N PHE A 221 -8.96 21.38 6.05
CA PHE A 221 -7.74 20.86 6.68
C PHE A 221 -7.98 19.45 7.18
N VAL A 222 -7.05 18.54 6.91
CA VAL A 222 -7.21 17.13 7.23
C VAL A 222 -6.01 16.68 8.03
N GLN A 223 -6.28 15.85 9.03
CA GLN A 223 -5.27 15.26 9.89
C GLN A 223 -5.63 13.79 10.14
N ALA A 224 -4.62 12.93 10.06
CA ALA A 224 -4.74 11.54 10.47
C ALA A 224 -3.68 11.21 11.52
N SER A 225 -3.98 10.24 12.37
CA SER A 225 -3.03 9.64 13.31
C SER A 225 -2.98 8.13 13.13
N ASP A 226 -1.79 7.58 13.26
CA ASP A 226 -1.57 6.14 13.25
C ASP A 226 -1.89 5.50 14.62
N SER A 227 -1.76 4.17 14.68
CA SER A 227 -1.94 3.38 15.91
C SER A 227 -0.82 3.55 16.95
N PHE A 228 0.33 4.08 16.55
CA PHE A 228 1.51 4.30 17.41
C PHE A 228 1.57 5.73 17.98
N GLY A 229 0.60 6.57 17.63
CA GLY A 229 0.37 7.90 18.19
C GLY A 229 1.03 9.04 17.41
N ASP A 230 1.69 8.78 16.28
CA ASP A 230 2.16 9.86 15.42
C ASP A 230 1.03 10.36 14.52
N ALA A 231 1.09 11.64 14.18
CA ALA A 231 0.01 12.32 13.48
C ALA A 231 0.55 13.24 12.40
N THR A 232 -0.16 13.27 11.28
CA THR A 232 0.15 14.21 10.21
C THR A 232 -0.01 15.65 10.68
N SER A 233 0.77 16.55 10.11
CA SER A 233 0.46 17.98 10.23
C SER A 233 -0.85 18.26 9.46
N PRO A 234 -1.69 19.22 9.92
CA PRO A 234 -2.90 19.61 9.20
C PRO A 234 -2.60 19.95 7.74
N THR A 235 -3.04 19.09 6.84
CA THR A 235 -2.79 19.19 5.40
C THR A 235 -3.99 19.83 4.74
N SER A 236 -3.77 20.87 3.92
CA SER A 236 -4.87 21.54 3.24
C SER A 236 -5.23 20.87 1.92
N PHE A 237 -6.53 20.76 1.68
CA PHE A 237 -7.11 20.30 0.43
C PHE A 237 -8.15 21.29 -0.06
N ILE A 238 -8.28 21.40 -1.38
CA ILE A 238 -9.23 22.31 -2.01
C ILE A 238 -10.41 21.48 -2.52
N VAL A 239 -11.61 21.83 -2.06
CA VAL A 239 -12.86 21.24 -2.52
C VAL A 239 -13.67 22.32 -3.24
N ILE A 240 -14.13 22.02 -4.44
CA ILE A 240 -14.87 22.98 -5.28
C ILE A 240 -16.36 22.76 -5.08
N VAL A 241 -17.08 23.84 -4.75
CA VAL A 241 -18.54 23.85 -4.77
C VAL A 241 -19.01 24.52 -6.05
N ALA A 242 -19.77 23.81 -6.86
CA ALA A 242 -20.38 24.27 -8.11
C ALA A 242 -21.90 24.38 -7.96
N GLU A 243 -22.54 25.10 -8.87
CA GLU A 243 -24.00 25.03 -9.02
C GLU A 243 -24.37 23.64 -9.52
N ALA A 244 -25.41 23.03 -8.95
CA ALA A 244 -26.03 21.89 -9.59
C ALA A 244 -26.59 22.39 -10.92
N ASP A 245 -26.10 21.85 -12.03
CA ASP A 245 -26.72 22.12 -13.32
C ASP A 245 -28.14 21.56 -13.22
N GLU A 246 -29.16 22.43 -13.24
CA GLU A 246 -30.53 22.01 -13.49
C GLU A 246 -30.59 21.55 -14.95
N GLY A 247 -30.02 20.38 -15.21
CA GLY A 247 -30.20 19.67 -16.46
C GLY A 247 -31.69 19.34 -16.56
N VAL A 248 -32.43 20.21 -17.24
CA VAL A 248 -33.74 19.98 -17.89
C VAL A 248 -34.29 18.59 -17.58
N LEU A 249 -34.89 18.42 -16.39
CA LEU A 249 -35.64 17.22 -16.04
C LEU A 249 -37.05 17.35 -16.61
N GLY A 250 -37.11 17.30 -17.94
CA GLY A 250 -38.29 16.93 -18.68
C GLY A 250 -38.19 15.46 -19.10
N SER A 251 -38.83 14.60 -18.31
CA SER A 251 -39.29 13.24 -18.64
C SER A 251 -38.26 12.21 -19.12
N SER A 252 -37.88 11.31 -18.20
CA SER A 252 -37.68 9.91 -18.56
C SER A 252 -39.04 9.28 -18.90
N ASP A 253 -39.39 9.24 -20.18
CA ASP A 253 -40.22 8.19 -20.75
C ASP A 253 -39.94 8.09 -22.25
N GLY A 254 -39.09 7.14 -22.61
CA GLY A 254 -39.06 6.51 -23.94
C GLY A 254 -39.15 7.41 -25.18
N GLU A 255 -38.29 8.41 -25.33
CA GLU A 255 -38.14 9.08 -26.63
C GLU A 255 -36.75 8.77 -27.22
N PHE A 256 -36.75 7.88 -28.21
CA PHE A 256 -35.65 7.81 -29.17
C PHE A 256 -35.36 9.24 -29.64
N SER A 257 -34.11 9.68 -29.46
CA SER A 257 -33.62 11.00 -29.85
C SER A 257 -34.24 11.42 -31.18
N VAL A 258 -34.90 12.58 -31.23
CA VAL A 258 -35.53 13.14 -32.43
C VAL A 258 -34.55 13.19 -33.60
N ILE A 259 -33.24 13.28 -33.31
CA ILE A 259 -32.14 13.22 -34.26
C ILE A 259 -31.99 11.80 -34.85
N LEU A 260 -32.08 10.75 -34.03
CA LEU A 260 -32.05 9.34 -34.47
C LEU A 260 -33.28 8.97 -35.31
N ILE A 261 -34.47 9.46 -34.95
CA ILE A 261 -35.69 9.25 -35.76
C ILE A 261 -35.58 10.01 -37.08
N ALA A 262 -35.13 11.26 -37.08
CA ALA A 262 -34.94 12.04 -38.30
C ALA A 262 -33.90 11.42 -39.24
N VAL A 263 -32.80 10.88 -38.69
CA VAL A 263 -31.78 10.15 -39.47
C VAL A 263 -32.35 8.84 -40.01
N ALA A 264 -33.09 8.08 -39.22
CA ALA A 264 -33.70 6.82 -39.67
C ALA A 264 -34.74 7.04 -40.78
N VAL A 265 -35.59 8.07 -40.67
CA VAL A 265 -36.57 8.43 -41.70
C VAL A 265 -35.87 8.95 -42.97
N GLY A 266 -34.81 9.75 -42.82
CA GLY A 266 -34.01 10.22 -43.95
C GLY A 266 -33.34 9.08 -44.73
N VAL A 267 -32.76 8.11 -44.03
CA VAL A 267 -32.13 6.92 -44.66
C VAL A 267 -33.18 6.03 -45.33
N ALA A 268 -34.34 5.82 -44.71
CA ALA A 268 -35.42 5.04 -45.30
C ALA A 268 -35.98 5.69 -46.58
N ALA A 269 -36.13 7.02 -46.60
CA ALA A 269 -36.56 7.76 -47.79
C ALA A 269 -35.54 7.67 -48.93
N LEU A 270 -34.24 7.72 -48.63
CA LEU A 270 -33.18 7.53 -49.63
C LEU A 270 -33.16 6.11 -50.21
N LEU A 271 -33.35 5.08 -49.36
CA LEU A 271 -33.44 3.70 -49.81
C LEU A 271 -34.70 3.45 -50.67
N ALA A 272 -35.85 4.00 -50.29
CA ALA A 272 -37.06 3.93 -51.10
C ALA A 272 -36.89 4.63 -52.46
N GLY A 273 -36.25 5.81 -52.47
CA GLY A 273 -35.91 6.52 -53.69
C GLY A 273 -34.99 5.72 -54.62
N LEU A 274 -33.98 5.04 -54.06
CA LEU A 274 -33.09 4.14 -54.81
C LEU A 274 -33.84 2.94 -55.40
N VAL A 275 -34.76 2.31 -54.65
CA VAL A 275 -35.55 1.18 -55.14
C VAL A 275 -36.47 1.59 -56.30
N VAL A 276 -37.15 2.73 -56.18
CA VAL A 276 -38.01 3.26 -57.27
C VAL A 276 -37.17 3.61 -58.50
N TYR A 277 -36.01 4.25 -58.30
CA TYR A 277 -35.08 4.57 -59.39
C TYR A 277 -34.57 3.32 -60.12
N PHE A 278 -34.28 2.24 -59.40
CA PHE A 278 -33.89 0.97 -60.01
C PHE A 278 -35.06 0.23 -60.67
N GLN A 279 -36.28 0.31 -60.14
CA GLN A 279 -37.47 -0.27 -60.77
C GLN A 279 -37.87 0.45 -62.07
N GLN A 280 -37.74 1.78 -62.13
CA GLN A 280 -38.03 2.55 -63.36
C GLN A 280 -36.99 2.32 -64.47
N ARG A 281 -35.81 1.79 -64.14
CA ARG A 281 -34.75 1.47 -65.11
C ARG A 281 -34.80 0.03 -65.64
N GLN A 282 -35.80 -0.77 -65.26
CA GLN A 282 -36.04 -2.05 -65.90
C GLN A 282 -36.85 -1.83 -67.19
N PRO A 283 -36.28 -2.09 -68.39
CA PRO A 283 -37.05 -2.00 -69.63
C PRO A 283 -38.14 -3.09 -69.63
N PRO A 284 -39.36 -2.80 -70.13
CA PRO A 284 -40.44 -3.78 -70.16
C PRO A 284 -40.03 -4.97 -71.03
N LYS A 285 -40.03 -6.17 -70.43
CA LYS A 285 -39.94 -7.43 -71.18
C LYS A 285 -41.29 -7.70 -71.83
N ASN A 286 -41.25 -7.89 -73.15
CA ASN A 286 -42.37 -8.11 -74.06
C ASN A 286 -43.41 -9.16 -73.60
N GLY A 287 -44.68 -8.80 -73.78
CA GLY A 287 -45.62 -9.62 -74.55
C GLY A 287 -46.68 -10.40 -73.78
N HIS A 288 -47.88 -9.81 -73.62
CA HIS A 288 -49.12 -10.42 -74.11
C HIS A 288 -50.30 -9.44 -74.06
N ASP A 289 -50.83 -9.12 -75.24
CA ASP A 289 -52.10 -8.43 -75.44
C ASP A 289 -53.25 -9.21 -74.79
N ARG A 290 -54.07 -8.52 -73.99
CA ARG A 290 -55.29 -9.06 -73.38
C ARG A 290 -56.52 -8.19 -73.70
N PHE A 291 -56.53 -7.56 -74.87
CA PHE A 291 -57.73 -6.90 -75.39
C PHE A 291 -58.16 -7.62 -76.66
N GLY A 292 -59.16 -8.49 -76.50
CA GLY A 292 -59.88 -9.08 -77.63
C GLY A 292 -60.88 -8.09 -78.18
N PHE A 293 -60.78 -7.81 -79.47
CA PHE A 293 -61.93 -7.60 -80.35
C PHE A 293 -61.60 -8.21 -81.71
N GLN A 294 -62.65 -8.71 -82.34
CA GLN A 294 -62.74 -9.47 -83.57
C GLN A 294 -62.06 -8.81 -84.77
#